data_AF-A0A928PCS2-F1
#
_entry.id   AF-A0A928PCS2-F1
#
_cell.length_a   1.000
_cell.length_b   1.000
_cell.length_c   1.000
_cell.angle_alpha   90.00
_cell.angle_beta   90.00
_cell.angle_gamma   90.00
#
_symmetry.space_group_name_H-M   'P 1'
#
loop_
_entity.id
_entity.type
_entity.pdbx_description
1 polymer ?
#
loop_
_entity_poly.entity_id
_entity_poly.type
_entity_poly.pdbx_seq_one_letter_code
_entity_poly.pdbx_strand_id
1 'polypeptide(L)' 'MDINNAQRAEVLVEALPYIQKYYGKIVVVKYGGNAMINEDLKNCVMGDIVLMHMVGIKVVLVHGGGPEITDMLGR' A
#
# COMPACT_ATOMS: atom_id res chain seq x y z
N MET A 1 8.16 -17.70 1.76
CA MET A 1 9.33 -17.30 2.57
C MET A 1 9.25 -18.10 3.86
N ASP A 2 10.15 -19.07 4.06
CA ASP A 2 10.16 -19.88 5.28
C ASP A 2 10.90 -19.12 6.39
N ILE A 3 10.18 -18.25 7.08
CA ILE A 3 10.64 -17.59 8.31
C ILE A 3 9.92 -18.17 9.52
N ASN A 4 10.70 -18.52 10.54
CA ASN A 4 10.16 -19.05 11.79
C ASN A 4 9.50 -17.95 12.64
N ASN A 5 8.79 -18.34 13.70
CA ASN A 5 8.04 -17.39 14.53
C ASN A 5 8.94 -16.36 15.25
N ALA A 6 10.17 -16.75 15.64
CA ALA A 6 11.10 -15.83 16.28
C ALA A 6 11.57 -14.75 15.29
N GLN A 7 11.90 -15.14 14.06
CA GLN A 7 12.27 -14.21 12.98
C GLN A 7 11.11 -13.27 12.62
N ARG A 8 9.87 -13.79 12.59
CA ARG A 8 8.68 -12.94 12.37
C ARG A 8 8.52 -11.90 13.48
N ALA A 9 8.70 -12.30 14.74
CA ALA A 9 8.61 -11.39 15.88
C ALA A 9 9.69 -10.30 15.80
N GLU A 10 10.91 -10.68 15.44
CA GLU A 10 12.03 -9.74 15.24
C GLU A 10 11.72 -8.69 14.18
N VAL A 11 11.23 -9.10 13.00
CA VAL A 11 10.83 -8.18 11.92
C VAL A 11 9.72 -7.21 12.38
N LEU A 12 8.74 -7.69 13.15
CA LEU A 12 7.66 -6.84 13.67
C LEU A 12 8.18 -5.83 14.71
N VAL A 13 9.13 -6.23 15.55
CA VAL A 13 9.79 -5.34 16.52
C VAL A 13 10.61 -4.27 15.80
N GLU A 14 11.34 -4.63 14.76
CA GLU A 14 12.10 -3.68 13.93
C GLU A 14 11.19 -2.69 13.18
N ALA A 15 9.97 -3.09 12.82
CA ALA A 15 8.99 -2.23 12.17
C ALA A 15 8.34 -1.20 13.14
N LEU A 16 8.31 -1.48 14.45
CA LEU A 16 7.60 -0.68 15.44
C LEU A 16 8.00 0.81 15.48
N PRO A 17 9.30 1.19 15.43
CA PRO A 17 9.69 2.61 15.40
C PRO A 17 9.10 3.37 14.20
N TYR A 18 8.95 2.71 13.05
CA TYR A 18 8.36 3.33 11.86
C TYR A 18 6.85 3.51 12.02
N ILE A 19 6.16 2.51 12.58
CA ILE A 19 4.73 2.62 12.89
C ILE A 19 4.48 3.79 13.84
N GLN A 20 5.26 3.89 14.93
CA GLN A 20 5.15 4.98 15.89
C GLN A 20 5.43 6.35 15.26
N LYS A 21 6.43 6.44 14.37
CA LYS A 21 6.77 7.68 13.66
C LYS A 21 5.61 8.22 12.80
N TYR A 22 4.85 7.33 12.16
CA TYR A 22 3.76 7.69 11.25
C TYR A 22 2.36 7.57 11.87
N TYR A 23 2.26 7.09 13.11
CA TYR A 23 0.99 6.97 13.82
C TYR A 23 0.24 8.31 13.86
N GLY A 24 -1.03 8.30 13.45
CA GLY A 24 -1.90 9.47 13.37
C GLY A 24 -1.54 10.50 12.29
N LYS A 25 -0.42 10.31 11.56
CA LYS A 25 0.00 11.18 10.46
C LYS A 25 -0.80 10.86 9.20
N ILE A 26 -0.91 11.86 8.33
CA ILE A 26 -1.48 11.70 6.99
C ILE A 26 -0.37 11.31 6.03
N VAL A 27 -0.59 10.22 5.28
CA VAL A 27 0.30 9.79 4.20
C VAL A 27 -0.49 9.77 2.90
N VAL A 28 -0.06 10.59 1.94
CA VAL A 28 -0.66 10.64 0.60
C VAL A 28 0.06 9.62 -0.28
N VAL A 29 -0.67 8.63 -0.78
CA VAL A 29 -0.15 7.58 -1.65
C VAL A 29 -0.65 7.85 -3.07
N LYS A 30 0.26 8.19 -3.98
CA LYS A 30 -0.05 8.27 -5.40
C LYS A 30 -0.01 6.85 -5.99
N TYR A 31 -1.16 6.35 -6.39
CA TYR A 31 -1.34 5.06 -7.04
C TYR A 31 -1.53 5.24 -8.55
N GLY A 32 -0.77 4.50 -9.37
CA GLY A 32 -0.90 4.56 -10.82
C GLY A 32 0.18 3.78 -11.57
N GLY A 33 0.10 3.78 -12.89
CA GLY A 33 1.01 3.02 -13.75
C GLY A 33 0.69 1.51 -13.73
N ASN A 34 1.70 0.67 -13.92
CA ASN A 34 1.54 -0.79 -14.04
C ASN A 34 0.85 -1.44 -12.82
N ALA A 35 0.91 -0.81 -11.65
CA ALA A 35 0.24 -1.28 -10.44
C ALA A 35 -1.30 -1.25 -10.53
N MET A 36 -1.88 -0.54 -11.51
CA MET A 36 -3.33 -0.52 -11.79
C MET A 36 -3.80 -1.60 -12.76
N ILE A 37 -2.87 -2.16 -13.56
CA ILE A 37 -3.19 -3.08 -14.66
C ILE A 37 -3.15 -4.53 -14.19
N ASN A 38 -2.17 -4.88 -13.35
CA ASN A 38 -2.03 -6.24 -12.82
C ASN A 38 -2.86 -6.40 -11.55
N GLU A 39 -3.79 -7.37 -11.55
CA GLU A 39 -4.70 -7.62 -10.42
C GLU A 39 -3.99 -8.06 -9.14
N ASP A 40 -2.91 -8.85 -9.24
CA ASP A 40 -2.13 -9.24 -8.06
C ASP A 40 -1.45 -8.03 -7.42
N LEU A 41 -0.86 -7.14 -8.22
CA LEU A 41 -0.26 -5.89 -7.74
C LEU A 41 -1.31 -4.95 -7.16
N LYS A 42 -2.50 -4.87 -7.76
CA LYS A 42 -3.63 -4.10 -7.23
C LYS A 42 -4.01 -4.62 -5.84
N ASN A 43 -4.18 -5.93 -5.68
CA ASN A 43 -4.52 -6.54 -4.40
C ASN A 43 -3.42 -6.34 -3.34
N CYS A 44 -2.14 -6.49 -3.71
CA CYS A 44 -1.02 -6.22 -2.81
C CYS A 44 -1.02 -4.76 -2.33
N VAL A 45 -1.16 -3.79 -3.25
CA VAL A 45 -1.20 -2.36 -2.90
C VAL A 45 -2.38 -2.04 -1.98
N MET A 46 -3.56 -2.61 -2.25
CA MET A 46 -4.72 -2.43 -1.36
C MET A 46 -4.48 -3.06 0.02
N GLY A 47 -3.83 -4.22 0.08
CA GLY A 47 -3.41 -4.86 1.33
C GLY A 47 -2.50 -3.95 2.17
N ASP A 48 -1.51 -3.31 1.54
CA ASP A 48 -0.61 -2.37 2.22
C ASP A 48 -1.35 -1.14 2.74
N ILE A 49 -2.28 -0.58 1.96
CA ILE A 49 -3.10 0.57 2.37
C ILE A 49 -3.95 0.21 3.60
N VAL A 50 -4.57 -0.97 3.59
CA VAL A 50 -5.35 -1.46 4.74
C VAL A 50 -4.45 -1.67 5.95
N LEU A 51 -3.27 -2.29 5.78
CA LEU A 51 -2.31 -2.46 6.86
C LEU A 51 -1.91 -1.11 7.49
N MET A 52 -1.56 -0.13 6.66
CA MET A 52 -1.22 1.22 7.11
C MET A 52 -2.36 1.85 7.93
N HIS A 53 -3.60 1.70 7.47
CA HIS A 53 -4.77 2.18 8.20
C HIS A 53 -4.96 1.46 9.54
N MET A 54 -4.82 0.13 9.56
CA MET A 54 -4.96 -0.69 10.77
C MET A 54 -3.93 -0.35 11.85
N VAL A 55 -2.71 0.03 11.45
CA VAL A 55 -1.66 0.47 12.40
C VAL A 55 -1.75 1.96 12.76
N GLY A 56 -2.82 2.64 12.37
CA GLY A 56 -3.15 4.01 12.80
C GLY A 56 -2.62 5.13 11.90
N ILE A 57 -2.13 4.81 10.69
CA ILE A 57 -1.73 5.81 9.70
C ILE A 57 -2.95 6.25 8.89
N LYS A 58 -3.13 7.57 8.71
CA LYS A 58 -4.24 8.11 7.92
C LYS A 58 -3.85 8.16 6.45
N VAL A 59 -4.26 7.17 5.67
CA VAL A 59 -3.92 7.09 4.25
C VAL A 59 -4.86 7.93 3.40
N VAL A 60 -4.31 8.72 2.48
CA VAL A 60 -5.04 9.39 1.39
C VAL A 60 -4.55 8.81 0.08
N LEU A 61 -5.38 7.99 -0.58
CA LEU A 61 -5.07 7.39 -1.86
C LEU A 61 -5.46 8.34 -3.00
N VAL A 62 -4.51 8.66 -3.89
CA VAL A 62 -4.73 9.46 -5.09
C VAL A 62 -4.40 8.61 -6.30
N HIS A 63 -5.33 8.45 -7.24
CA HIS A 63 -5.09 7.65 -8.45
C HIS A 63 -5.29 8.42 -9.76
N GLY A 64 -4.69 7.91 -10.83
CA GLY A 64 -4.96 8.35 -12.20
C GLY A 64 -5.93 7.41 -12.91
N GLY A 65 -6.04 7.52 -14.23
CA GLY A 65 -6.84 6.62 -15.05
C GLY A 65 -6.52 6.77 -16.55
N GLY A 66 -5.26 7.05 -16.89
CA GLY A 66 -4.86 7.36 -18.27
C GLY A 66 -5.25 6.27 -19.27
N PRO A 67 -4.85 5.01 -19.06
CA PRO A 67 -5.25 3.89 -19.91
C PRO A 67 -6.77 3.74 -20.04
N GLU A 68 -7.50 3.87 -18.93
CA GLU A 68 -8.96 3.75 -18.89
C GLU A 68 -9.67 4.90 -19.61
N ILE A 69 -9.11 6.11 -19.54
CA ILE A 69 -9.57 7.27 -20.30
C ILE A 69 -9.34 7.05 -21.81
N THR A 70 -8.16 6.55 -22.18
CA THR A 70 -7.81 6.27 -23.59
C THR A 70 -8.73 5.21 -24.19
N ASP A 71 -8.97 4.12 -23.45
CA ASP A 71 -9.89 3.04 -23.86
C ASP A 71 -11.34 3.57 -24.02
N MET A 72 -11.81 4.37 -23.06
CA MET A 72 -13.13 5.00 -23.14
C MET A 72 -13.27 5.94 -24.36
N LEU A 73 -12.20 6.66 -24.71
CA LEU A 73 -12.19 7.58 -25.85
C LEU A 73 -11.99 6.85 -27.20
N GLY A 74 -11.76 5.53 -27.20
CA GLY A 74 -11.54 4.73 -28.41
C GLY A 74 -10.31 5.17 -29.22
N ARG A 75 -9.26 5.62 -28.54
CA ARG A 75 -7.99 6.07 -29.15
C ARG A 75 -6.84 5.16 -28.78
#